data_AF-A0A089L897-F1
#
_entry.id   AF-A0A089L897-F1
#
_cell.length_a   1.000
_cell.length_b   1.000
_cell.length_c   1.000
_cell.angle_alpha   90.00
_cell.angle_beta   90.00
_cell.angle_gamma   90.00
#
_symmetry.space_group_name_H-M   'P 1'
#
loop_
_entity.id
_entity.type
_entity.pdbx_description
1 polymer ?
#
loop_
_entity_poly.entity_id
_entity_poly.type
_entity_poly.pdbx_seq_one_letter_code
_entity_poly.pdbx_strand_id
1 'polypeptide(L)'
;MRYNHLGGNKVLNNQMYPMHQQMPQAIMVYPIDPYVVETLMSVKGKQVVLETTRGGISGCVMDVKPDHVVLDIRGRKFFVRICEIVWIMPE
;
A
#
# COMPACT_ATOMS: atom_id res chain seq x y z
N MET A 1 -32.25 55.04 -52.65
CA MET A 1 -30.81 55.31 -52.42
C MET A 1 -30.11 53.98 -52.23
N ARG A 2 -29.05 53.74 -53.01
CA ARG A 2 -28.22 52.53 -53.03
C ARG A 2 -27.28 52.52 -51.83
N TYR A 3 -27.08 51.37 -51.19
CA TYR A 3 -25.78 51.02 -50.60
C TYR A 3 -25.46 49.54 -50.84
N ASN A 4 -24.22 49.32 -51.28
CA ASN A 4 -23.66 48.08 -51.80
C ASN A 4 -23.22 47.10 -50.71
N HIS A 5 -23.14 45.84 -51.15
CA HIS A 5 -22.56 44.64 -50.59
C HIS A 5 -21.10 44.78 -50.12
N LEU A 6 -20.78 44.29 -48.91
CA LEU A 6 -19.48 43.77 -48.41
C LEU A 6 -19.85 42.93 -47.15
N GLY A 7 -19.74 41.60 -47.12
CA GLY A 7 -18.48 40.86 -47.17
C GLY A 7 -17.96 40.69 -45.75
N GLY A 8 -18.24 39.56 -45.09
CA GLY A 8 -17.77 39.32 -43.71
C GLY A 8 -18.32 38.07 -43.05
N ASN A 9 -17.92 36.90 -43.53
CA ASN A 9 -18.08 35.62 -42.84
C ASN A 9 -17.53 35.72 -41.42
N LYS A 10 -18.39 35.79 -40.40
CA LYS A 10 -18.02 35.43 -39.03
C LYS A 10 -18.11 33.92 -38.91
N VAL A 11 -17.05 33.24 -39.36
CA VAL A 11 -16.73 31.91 -38.87
C VAL A 11 -16.54 32.01 -37.36
N LEU A 12 -17.56 31.57 -36.61
CA LEU A 12 -17.42 31.33 -35.18
C LEU A 12 -16.47 30.13 -35.05
N ASN A 13 -15.18 30.42 -34.81
CA ASN A 13 -14.20 29.42 -34.42
C ASN A 13 -14.62 28.82 -33.09
N ASN A 14 -15.39 27.74 -33.13
CA ASN A 14 -15.66 26.90 -31.99
C ASN A 14 -14.41 26.04 -31.74
N GLN A 15 -13.39 26.62 -31.11
CA GLN A 15 -12.24 25.86 -30.62
C GLN A 15 -12.72 24.99 -29.47
N MET A 16 -13.08 23.73 -29.78
CA MET A 16 -13.16 22.67 -28.78
C MET A 16 -11.75 22.46 -28.22
N TYR A 17 -11.53 22.85 -26.97
CA TYR A 17 -10.40 22.36 -26.20
C TYR A 17 -10.54 20.83 -26.10
N PRO A 18 -9.53 20.03 -26.45
CA PRO A 18 -9.56 18.61 -26.14
C PRO A 18 -9.57 18.48 -24.62
N MET A 19 -10.68 18.00 -24.07
CA MET A 19 -10.72 17.51 -22.69
C MET A 19 -9.77 16.32 -22.62
N HIS A 20 -8.53 16.56 -22.20
CA HIS A 20 -7.63 15.50 -21.81
C HIS A 20 -8.26 14.78 -20.62
N GLN A 21 -8.92 13.65 -20.88
CA GLN A 21 -9.33 12.72 -19.83
C GLN A 21 -8.07 12.30 -19.10
N GLN A 22 -7.82 12.88 -17.92
CA GLN A 22 -6.80 12.39 -17.01
C GLN A 22 -7.17 10.96 -16.66
N MET A 23 -6.38 10.02 -17.18
CA MET A 23 -6.47 8.62 -16.84
C MET A 23 -6.34 8.51 -15.31
N PRO A 24 -7.24 7.81 -14.60
CA PRO A 24 -7.09 7.61 -13.17
C PRO A 24 -5.72 7.01 -12.88
N GLN A 25 -4.89 7.71 -12.11
CA GLN A 25 -3.64 7.13 -11.66
C GLN A 25 -3.95 6.05 -10.65
N ALA A 26 -3.49 4.82 -10.91
CA ALA A 26 -3.61 3.74 -9.96
C ALA A 26 -2.83 4.11 -8.69
N ILE A 27 -3.55 4.26 -7.58
CA ILE A 27 -2.94 4.38 -6.26
C ILE A 27 -2.64 2.97 -5.76
N MET A 28 -1.35 2.68 -5.54
CA MET A 28 -0.92 1.44 -4.90
C MET A 28 -0.93 1.66 -3.39
N VAL A 29 -1.87 1.00 -2.71
CA VAL A 29 -1.95 1.00 -1.24
C VAL A 29 -1.40 -0.31 -0.70
N TYR A 30 -0.55 -0.22 0.32
CA TYR A 30 -0.14 -1.36 1.12
C TYR A 30 -0.78 -1.19 2.50
N PRO A 31 -1.70 -2.07 2.92
CA PRO A 31 -2.17 -2.05 4.29
C PRO A 31 -0.98 -2.39 5.20
N ILE A 32 -0.61 -1.45 6.05
CA ILE A 32 0.37 -1.63 7.11
C ILE A 32 -0.40 -1.63 8.42
N ASP A 33 -0.09 -2.58 9.28
CA ASP A 33 -0.58 -2.61 10.66
C ASP A 33 0.50 -2.01 11.59
N PRO A 34 0.60 -0.68 11.72
CA PRO A 34 1.74 -0.02 12.36
C PRO A 34 1.92 -0.47 13.82
N TYR A 35 0.83 -0.66 14.55
CA TYR A 35 0.90 -1.12 15.94
C TYR A 35 1.37 -2.56 16.08
N VAL A 36 1.10 -3.43 15.10
CA VAL A 36 1.62 -4.80 15.09
C VAL A 36 3.13 -4.78 14.80
N VAL A 37 3.56 -3.96 13.85
CA VAL A 37 5.00 -3.73 13.57
C VAL A 37 5.71 -3.18 14.80
N GLU A 38 5.17 -2.16 15.47
CA GLU A 38 5.72 -1.58 16.69
C GLU A 38 5.80 -2.61 17.83
N THR A 39 4.76 -3.43 17.99
CA THR A 39 4.74 -4.51 18.99
C THR A 39 5.86 -5.51 18.72
N LEU A 40 6.01 -5.98 17.48
CA LEU A 40 7.06 -6.92 17.08
C LEU A 40 8.46 -6.32 17.22
N MET A 41 8.62 -5.03 16.91
CA MET A 41 9.88 -4.31 17.11
C MET A 41 10.26 -4.24 18.60
N SER A 42 9.29 -4.07 19.50
CA SER A 42 9.53 -4.01 20.96
C SER A 42 10.04 -5.33 21.55
N VAL A 43 9.80 -6.44 20.86
CA VAL A 43 10.22 -7.80 21.25
C VAL A 43 11.32 -8.36 20.36
N LYS A 44 11.97 -7.52 19.55
CA LYS A 44 13.12 -7.91 18.73
C LYS A 44 14.23 -8.48 19.60
N GLY A 45 14.79 -9.62 19.18
CA GLY A 45 15.81 -10.38 19.90
C GLY A 45 15.26 -11.27 21.02
N LYS A 46 13.95 -11.32 21.23
CA LYS A 46 13.29 -12.16 22.24
C LYS A 46 12.54 -13.31 21.62
N GLN A 47 12.28 -14.32 22.45
CA GLN A 47 11.41 -15.43 22.12
C GLN A 47 9.95 -14.98 22.15
N VAL A 48 9.16 -15.39 21.17
CA VAL A 48 7.72 -15.10 21.10
C VAL A 48 6.97 -16.33 20.61
N VAL A 49 5.69 -16.39 20.94
CA VAL A 49 4.71 -17.24 20.27
C VAL A 49 3.80 -16.36 19.43
N LEU A 50 3.74 -16.65 18.12
CA LEU A 50 2.79 -16.04 17.21
C LEU A 50 1.71 -17.07 16.89
N GLU A 51 0.45 -16.70 17.08
CA GLU A 51 -0.64 -17.46 16.45
C GLU A 51 -0.90 -16.87 15.08
N THR A 52 -0.88 -17.73 14.08
CA THR A 52 -1.25 -17.37 12.73
C THR A 52 -2.61 -17.94 12.38
N THR A 53 -3.19 -17.51 11.26
CA THR A 53 -4.39 -18.13 10.67
C THR A 53 -4.23 -19.64 10.39
N ARG A 54 -3.00 -20.17 10.44
CA ARG A 54 -2.64 -21.58 10.16
C ARG A 54 -2.09 -22.32 11.37
N GLY A 55 -2.12 -21.72 12.56
CA GLY A 55 -1.60 -22.32 13.80
C GLY A 55 -0.47 -21.50 14.45
N GLY A 56 -0.08 -21.94 15.65
CA GLY A 56 0.98 -21.35 16.46
C GLY A 56 2.40 -21.65 15.97
N ILE A 57 3.27 -20.66 16.05
CA ILE A 57 4.71 -20.75 15.76
C ILE A 57 5.50 -20.05 16.87
N SER A 58 6.53 -20.72 17.40
CA SER A 58 7.42 -20.17 18.43
C SER A 58 8.82 -19.99 17.85
N GLY A 59 9.39 -18.79 18.01
CA GLY A 59 10.72 -18.45 17.50
C GLY A 59 11.28 -17.16 18.09
N CYS A 60 12.57 -16.91 17.87
CA CYS A 60 13.20 -15.65 18.25
C CYS A 60 13.00 -14.61 17.15
N VAL A 61 12.55 -13.40 17.50
CA VAL A 61 12.34 -12.30 16.53
C VAL A 61 13.69 -11.73 16.09
N MET A 62 14.11 -12.03 14.86
CA MET A 62 15.40 -11.58 14.33
C MET A 62 15.30 -10.23 13.63
N ASP A 63 14.22 -9.99 12.89
CA ASP A 63 13.98 -8.72 12.19
C ASP A 63 12.49 -8.51 11.94
N VAL A 64 12.09 -7.25 11.72
CA VAL A 64 10.69 -6.87 11.47
C VAL A 64 10.65 -5.90 10.29
N LYS A 65 9.78 -6.17 9.34
CA LYS A 65 9.49 -5.35 8.16
C LYS A 65 8.01 -4.93 8.19
N PRO A 66 7.58 -3.96 7.36
CA PRO A 66 6.19 -3.50 7.36
C PRO A 66 5.14 -4.58 7.05
N ASP A 67 5.51 -5.61 6.29
CA ASP A 67 4.63 -6.67 5.80
C ASP A 67 4.90 -8.04 6.44
N HIS A 68 6.05 -8.24 7.09
CA HIS A 68 6.42 -9.53 7.68
C HIS A 68 7.42 -9.40 8.84
N VAL A 69 7.46 -10.45 9.68
CA VAL A 69 8.48 -10.68 10.71
C VAL A 69 9.36 -11.86 10.35
N VAL A 70 10.64 -11.77 10.72
CA VAL A 70 11.61 -12.85 10.57
C VAL A 70 11.82 -13.53 11.91
N LEU A 71 11.45 -14.79 12.02
CA LEU A 71 11.72 -15.64 13.17
C LEU A 71 12.93 -16.55 12.90
N ASP A 72 13.81 -16.73 13.89
CA ASP A 72 14.72 -17.87 13.93
C ASP A 72 14.09 -19.02 14.73
N ILE A 73 14.03 -20.19 14.11
CA ILE A 73 13.53 -21.42 14.72
C ILE A 73 14.58 -22.50 14.49
N ARG A 74 15.39 -22.75 15.53
CA ARG A 74 16.45 -23.76 15.51
C ARG A 74 17.44 -23.54 14.36
N GLY A 75 17.85 -22.29 14.14
CA GLY A 75 18.82 -21.90 13.10
C GLY A 75 18.22 -21.78 11.69
N ARG A 76 16.90 -21.87 11.55
CA ARG A 76 16.19 -21.67 10.28
C ARG A 76 15.33 -20.41 10.36
N LYS A 77 15.39 -19.61 9.30
CA LYS A 77 14.61 -18.37 9.19
C LYS A 77 13.22 -18.64 8.63
N PHE A 78 12.21 -18.11 9.30
CA PHE A 78 10.81 -18.12 8.89
C PHE A 78 10.35 -16.70 8.67
N PHE A 79 9.72 -16.44 7.52
CA PHE A 79 9.16 -15.13 7.18
C PHE A 79 7.64 -15.23 7.33
N VAL A 80 7.12 -14.63 8.40
CA VAL A 80 5.68 -14.69 8.73
C VAL A 80 5.05 -13.36 8.35
N ARG A 81 4.05 -13.40 7.47
CA ARG A 81 3.30 -12.20 7.07
C ARG A 81 2.56 -11.63 8.27
N ILE A 82 2.67 -10.32 8.46
CA ILE A 82 2.00 -9.62 9.57
C ILE A 82 0.48 -9.75 9.47
N CYS A 83 -0.08 -9.68 8.26
CA CYS A 83 -1.53 -9.82 8.03
C CYS A 83 -2.10 -11.20 8.38
N GLU A 84 -1.25 -12.21 8.61
CA GLU A 84 -1.68 -13.56 9.00
C GLU A 84 -1.55 -13.79 10.52
N ILE A 85 -1.03 -12.81 11.28
CA ILE A 85 -0.86 -12.92 12.74
C ILE A 85 -2.18 -12.56 13.42
N VAL A 86 -2.67 -13.46 14.26
CA VAL A 86 -3.90 -13.31 15.05
C VAL A 86 -3.58 -12.73 16.43
N TRP A 87 -2.54 -13.23 17.10
CA TRP A 87 -2.05 -12.68 18.36
C TRP A 87 -0.54 -12.92 18.56
N ILE A 88 0.05 -12.10 19.43
CA ILE A 88 1.47 -12.14 19.79
C ILE A 88 1.55 -12.36 21.30
N MET A 89 2.21 -13.43 21.73
CA MET A 89 2.53 -13.66 23.13
C MET A 89 4.05 -13.51 23.32
N PRO A 90 4.52 -12.45 24.01
CA PRO A 90 5.91 -12.36 24.41
C PRO A 90 6.22 -13.39 25.51
N GLU A 91 7.38 -14.06 25.42
CA GLU A 91 7.95 -14.83 26.54
C GLU A 91 8.77 -13.93 27.48
#